data_AF-A0A183J9P4-F1
#
_entry.id   AF-A0A183J9P4-F1
#
_cell.length_a   1.000
_cell.length_b   1.000
_cell.length_c   1.000
_cell.angle_alpha   90.00
_cell.angle_beta   90.00
_cell.angle_gamma   90.00
#
_symmetry.space_group_name_H-M   'P 1'
#
loop_
_entity.id
_entity.type
_entity.pdbx_description
1 polymer ?
#
loop_
_entity_poly.entity_id
_entity_poly.type
_entity_poly.pdbx_seq_one_letter_code
_entity_poly.pdbx_strand_id
1 'polypeptide(L)'
;MLPDTKKYFSEKFSSPDDVPHNKFYQNQGTKILKMLKKVVHDCDNEEALKHDVHEIVKIHEEKKVPVDVVKSARPVIMKFLTQKTGMTEEERAAWKQLMTETEKLLEKKKH
;
A
#
# COMPACT_ATOMS: atom_id res chain seq x y z
N MET A 1 2.71 -5.36 16.56
CA MET A 1 3.94 -5.10 15.80
C MET A 1 3.66 -5.36 14.33
N LEU A 2 4.24 -4.59 13.41
CA LEU A 2 4.20 -4.96 11.99
C LEU A 2 4.97 -6.29 11.81
N PRO A 3 4.55 -7.17 10.90
CA PRO A 3 5.35 -8.33 10.51
C PRO A 3 6.76 -7.91 10.11
N ASP A 4 7.74 -8.81 10.20
CA ASP A 4 9.06 -8.54 9.59
C ASP A 4 8.91 -8.46 8.07
N THR A 5 8.65 -7.24 7.59
CA THR A 5 8.47 -6.91 6.18
C THR A 5 9.81 -6.69 5.49
N LYS A 6 10.89 -6.47 6.25
CA LYS A 6 12.22 -6.19 5.69
C LYS A 6 12.71 -7.32 4.80
N LYS A 7 12.34 -8.57 5.11
CA LYS A 7 12.72 -9.74 4.32
C LYS A 7 12.26 -9.67 2.86
N TYR A 8 11.17 -8.95 2.56
CA TYR A 8 10.61 -8.85 1.20
C TYR A 8 11.23 -7.74 0.33
N PHE A 9 12.07 -6.89 0.89
CA PHE A 9 12.80 -5.87 0.12
C PHE A 9 14.17 -6.40 -0.31
N SER A 10 14.60 -6.07 -1.53
CA SER A 10 15.92 -6.48 -2.05
C SER A 10 17.06 -5.77 -1.34
N GLU A 11 16.88 -4.48 -1.05
CA GLU A 11 17.79 -3.69 -0.24
C GLU A 11 17.54 -3.97 1.24
N LYS A 12 18.61 -4.09 2.04
CA LYS A 12 18.54 -4.25 3.49
C LYS A 12 19.14 -3.01 4.17
N PHE A 13 18.70 -2.75 5.40
CA PHE A 13 19.23 -1.68 6.24
C PHE A 13 19.38 -2.18 7.67
N SER A 14 20.43 -1.71 8.34
CA SER A 14 20.78 -2.08 9.71
C SER A 14 19.97 -1.26 10.71
N SER A 15 19.83 0.06 10.49
CA SER A 15 19.00 0.96 11.29
C SER A 15 17.84 1.52 10.47
N PRO A 16 16.62 1.67 11.03
CA PRO A 16 15.55 2.44 10.39
C PRO A 16 15.96 3.86 9.98
N ASP A 17 16.94 4.45 10.68
CA ASP A 17 17.46 5.79 10.37
C ASP A 17 18.22 5.86 9.04
N ASP A 18 18.63 4.71 8.49
CA ASP A 18 19.30 4.64 7.18
C ASP A 18 18.29 4.73 6.02
N VAL A 19 17.02 4.39 6.27
CA VAL A 19 15.98 4.27 5.24
C VAL A 19 15.73 5.58 4.47
N PRO A 20 15.63 6.76 5.12
CA PRO A 20 15.42 8.02 4.41
C PRO A 20 16.56 8.42 3.47
N HIS A 21 17.79 7.96 3.74
CA HIS A 21 18.98 8.30 2.97
C HIS A 21 19.29 7.30 1.86
N ASN A 22 18.58 6.16 1.84
CA ASN A 22 18.79 5.11 0.86
C ASN A 22 17.92 5.33 -0.40
N LYS A 23 18.58 5.45 -1.57
CA LYS A 23 17.93 5.69 -2.88
C LYS A 23 16.89 4.64 -3.25
N PHE A 24 17.10 3.37 -2.88
CA PHE A 24 16.11 2.32 -3.13
C PHE A 24 14.78 2.63 -2.44
N TYR A 25 14.82 3.02 -1.17
CA TYR A 25 13.62 3.32 -0.40
C TYR A 25 12.98 4.66 -0.78
N GLN A 26 13.77 5.66 -1.18
CA GLN A 26 13.24 6.89 -1.78
C GLN A 26 12.44 6.61 -3.05
N ASN A 27 12.99 5.78 -3.94
CA ASN A 27 12.30 5.34 -5.17
C ASN A 27 11.07 4.50 -4.86
N GLN A 28 11.16 3.58 -3.89
CA GLN A 28 10.05 2.73 -3.49
C GLN A 28 8.90 3.55 -2.87
N GLY A 29 9.21 4.53 -2.01
CA GLY A 29 8.23 5.46 -1.45
C GLY A 29 7.51 6.26 -2.55
N THR A 30 8.26 6.75 -3.54
CA THR A 30 7.69 7.43 -4.71
C THR A 30 6.72 6.53 -5.49
N LYS A 31 7.10 5.26 -5.72
CA LYS A 31 6.22 4.29 -6.40
C LYS A 31 4.93 4.04 -5.63
N ILE A 32 5.02 3.88 -4.30
CA ILE A 32 3.85 3.67 -3.43
C ILE A 32 2.91 4.87 -3.51
N LEU A 33 3.44 6.10 -3.39
CA LEU A 33 2.62 7.31 -3.47
C LEU A 33 1.94 7.48 -4.83
N LYS A 34 2.62 7.11 -5.93
CA LYS A 34 2.01 7.12 -7.27
C LYS A 34 0.86 6.12 -7.39
N MET A 35 1.03 4.90 -6.88
CA MET A 35 -0.03 3.89 -6.86
C MET A 35 -1.23 4.37 -6.04
N LEU A 36 -1.01 4.93 -4.84
CA LEU A 36 -2.10 5.49 -4.02
C LEU A 36 -2.85 6.61 -4.72
N LYS A 37 -2.13 7.50 -5.43
CA LYS A 37 -2.76 8.57 -6.22
C LYS A 37 -3.63 8.02 -7.35
N LYS A 38 -3.16 6.98 -8.04
CA LYS A 38 -3.89 6.32 -9.13
C LYS A 38 -5.19 5.68 -8.64
N VAL A 39 -5.11 4.89 -7.57
CA VAL A 39 -6.27 4.25 -6.94
C VAL A 39 -7.33 5.26 -6.51
N VAL A 40 -6.93 6.41 -5.96
CA VAL A 40 -7.87 7.49 -5.61
C VAL A 40 -8.46 8.16 -6.84
N HIS A 41 -7.67 8.38 -7.89
CA HIS A 41 -8.16 8.98 -9.13
C HIS A 41 -9.21 8.08 -9.81
N ASP A 42 -9.01 6.77 -9.75
CA ASP A 42 -9.85 5.79 -10.43
C ASP A 42 -10.96 5.21 -9.52
N CYS A 43 -11.14 5.71 -8.28
CA CYS A 43 -12.02 5.08 -7.29
C CYS A 43 -13.51 5.06 -7.67
N ASP A 44 -13.95 5.99 -8.51
CA ASP A 44 -15.33 6.06 -8.99
C ASP A 44 -15.57 5.22 -10.25
N ASN A 45 -14.51 4.66 -10.85
CA ASN A 45 -14.57 3.77 -12.00
C ASN A 45 -14.19 2.35 -11.58
N GLU A 46 -15.20 1.49 -11.38
CA GLU A 46 -15.00 0.14 -10.88
C GLU A 46 -13.99 -0.69 -11.70
N GLU A 47 -14.02 -0.59 -13.04
CA GLU A 47 -13.13 -1.36 -13.90
C GLU A 47 -11.69 -0.86 -13.84
N ALA A 48 -11.50 0.47 -13.78
CA ALA A 48 -10.18 1.06 -13.59
C ALA A 48 -9.62 0.71 -12.20
N LEU A 49 -10.44 0.80 -11.15
CA LEU A 49 -10.07 0.39 -9.80
C LEU A 49 -9.67 -1.09 -9.74
N LYS A 50 -10.44 -2.00 -10.35
CA LYS A 50 -10.09 -3.43 -10.42
C LYS A 50 -8.75 -3.65 -11.11
N HIS A 51 -8.51 -2.96 -12.22
CA HIS A 51 -7.25 -3.04 -12.95
C HIS A 51 -6.07 -2.58 -12.07
N ASP A 52 -6.22 -1.45 -11.37
CA ASP A 52 -5.20 -0.92 -10.45
C ASP A 52 -4.88 -1.86 -9.30
N VAL A 53 -5.92 -2.44 -8.68
CA VAL A 53 -5.74 -3.45 -7.64
C VAL A 53 -5.03 -4.68 -8.21
N HIS A 54 -5.35 -5.10 -9.42
CA HIS A 54 -4.67 -6.22 -10.08
C HIS A 54 -3.18 -5.95 -10.31
N GLU A 55 -2.81 -4.74 -10.75
CA GLU A 55 -1.40 -4.35 -10.90
C GLU A 55 -0.66 -4.42 -9.56
N ILE A 56 -1.28 -3.91 -8.48
CA ILE A 56 -0.71 -3.96 -7.14
C ILE A 56 -0.50 -5.42 -6.70
N VAL A 57 -1.50 -6.29 -6.89
CA VAL A 57 -1.41 -7.73 -6.58
C VAL A 57 -0.23 -8.35 -7.32
N LYS A 58 -0.18 -8.16 -8.65
CA LYS A 58 0.81 -8.79 -9.52
C LYS A 58 2.23 -8.44 -9.09
N ILE A 59 2.50 -7.18 -8.75
CA ILE A 59 3.81 -6.73 -8.25
C ILE A 59 4.21 -7.48 -6.96
N HIS A 60 3.25 -7.73 -6.07
CA HIS A 60 3.50 -8.40 -4.79
C HIS A 60 3.60 -9.92 -4.95
N GLU A 61 2.83 -10.52 -5.87
CA GLU A 61 2.92 -11.94 -6.25
C GLU A 61 4.28 -12.27 -6.86
N GLU A 62 4.77 -11.47 -7.81
CA GLU A 62 6.10 -11.62 -8.43
C GLU A 62 7.23 -11.61 -7.38
N LYS A 63 7.02 -10.88 -6.28
CA LYS A 63 7.95 -10.78 -5.14
C LYS A 63 7.66 -11.77 -4.01
N LYS A 64 6.69 -12.68 -4.20
CA LYS A 64 6.26 -13.68 -3.21
C LYS A 64 5.89 -13.06 -1.86
N VAL A 65 5.28 -11.88 -1.87
CA VAL A 65 4.78 -11.19 -0.67
C VAL A 65 3.38 -11.72 -0.37
N PRO A 66 3.15 -12.36 0.79
CA PRO A 66 1.82 -12.86 1.15
C PRO A 66 0.81 -11.73 1.26
N VAL A 67 -0.44 -11.99 0.84
CA VAL A 67 -1.52 -10.99 0.91
C VAL A 67 -1.71 -10.42 2.32
N ASP A 68 -1.55 -11.23 3.36
CA ASP A 68 -1.70 -10.76 4.75
C ASP A 68 -0.62 -9.74 5.13
N VAL A 69 0.57 -9.85 4.54
CA VAL A 69 1.64 -8.86 4.69
C VAL A 69 1.26 -7.56 3.96
N VAL A 70 0.67 -7.65 2.78
CA VAL A 70 0.15 -6.47 2.05
C VAL A 70 -0.94 -5.78 2.87
N LYS A 71 -1.91 -6.53 3.42
CA LYS A 71 -2.97 -6.00 4.30
C LYS A 71 -2.41 -5.31 5.54
N SER A 72 -1.31 -5.81 6.10
CA SER A 72 -0.66 -5.20 7.26
C SER A 72 -0.13 -3.78 7.02
N ALA A 73 -0.01 -3.34 5.75
CA ALA A 73 0.41 -1.98 5.40
C ALA A 73 -0.69 -0.92 5.61
N ARG A 74 -1.97 -1.31 5.59
CA ARG A 74 -3.12 -0.41 5.76
C ARG A 74 -2.98 0.55 6.96
N PRO A 75 -2.76 0.08 8.20
CA PRO A 75 -2.63 1.00 9.35
C PRO A 75 -1.44 1.95 9.23
N VAL A 76 -0.36 1.55 8.54
CA VAL A 76 0.82 2.41 8.32
C VAL A 76 0.50 3.54 7.34
N ILE A 77 -0.17 3.21 6.23
CA ILE A 77 -0.57 4.21 5.23
C ILE A 77 -1.59 5.18 5.83
N MET A 78 -2.60 4.66 6.54
CA MET A 78 -3.61 5.50 7.22
C MET A 78 -2.97 6.47 8.23
N LYS A 79 -2.03 5.97 9.04
CA LYS A 79 -1.29 6.81 9.98
C LYS A 79 -0.48 7.89 9.26
N PHE A 80 0.25 7.51 8.21
CA PHE A 80 1.06 8.43 7.41
C PHE A 80 0.20 9.55 6.79
N LEU A 81 -0.90 9.20 6.12
CA LEU A 81 -1.81 10.17 5.51
C LEU A 81 -2.40 11.11 6.57
N THR A 82 -2.85 10.57 7.69
CA THR A 82 -3.44 11.36 8.78
C THR A 82 -2.45 12.39 9.32
N GLN A 83 -1.19 11.97 9.54
CA GLN A 83 -0.14 12.85 10.02
C GLN A 83 0.27 13.94 9.02
N LYS A 84 0.08 13.71 7.72
CA LYS A 84 0.50 14.65 6.66
C LYS A 84 -0.57 15.65 6.27
N THR A 85 -1.85 15.29 6.36
CA THR A 85 -2.93 16.16 5.87
C THR A 85 -3.87 16.64 6.96
N GLY A 86 -3.83 16.04 8.16
CA GLY A 86 -4.79 16.37 9.22
C GLY A 86 -6.22 15.96 8.88
N MET A 87 -6.40 14.82 8.18
CA MET A 87 -7.71 14.34 7.70
C MET A 87 -8.83 14.49 8.73
N THR A 88 -10.02 14.80 8.25
CA THR A 88 -11.30 14.73 8.99
C THR A 88 -11.69 13.28 9.30
N GLU A 89 -12.75 13.07 10.08
CA GLU A 89 -13.27 11.73 10.36
C GLU A 89 -13.90 11.09 9.11
N GLU A 90 -14.57 11.90 8.31
CA GLU A 90 -15.21 11.52 7.05
C GLU A 90 -14.16 11.06 6.03
N GLU A 91 -13.09 11.82 5.84
CA GLU A 91 -11.98 11.44 4.95
C GLU A 91 -11.30 10.15 5.43
N ARG A 92 -11.11 9.99 6.74
CA ARG A 92 -10.59 8.73 7.31
C ARG A 92 -11.51 7.56 7.02
N ALA A 93 -12.83 7.75 7.10
CA ALA A 93 -13.81 6.72 6.81
C ALA A 93 -13.79 6.33 5.32
N ALA A 94 -13.72 7.31 4.42
CA ALA A 94 -13.62 7.09 2.98
C ALA A 94 -12.36 6.28 2.61
N TRP A 95 -11.20 6.66 3.14
CA TRP A 95 -9.96 5.90 2.95
C TRP A 95 -10.05 4.46 3.49
N LYS A 96 -10.67 4.27 4.66
CA LYS A 96 -10.90 2.93 5.21
C LYS A 96 -11.78 2.10 4.28
N GLN A 97 -12.83 2.68 3.72
CA GLN A 97 -13.72 1.98 2.79
C GLN A 97 -12.98 1.58 1.52
N LEU A 98 -12.26 2.52 0.88
CA LEU A 98 -11.44 2.27 -0.31
C LEU A 98 -10.44 1.13 -0.10
N MET A 99 -9.70 1.14 1.02
CA MET A 99 -8.76 0.07 1.34
C MET A 99 -9.47 -1.25 1.63
N THR A 100 -10.62 -1.25 2.28
CA THR A 100 -11.42 -2.47 2.48
C THR A 100 -11.89 -3.07 1.15
N GLU A 101 -12.38 -2.26 0.21
CA GLU A 101 -12.78 -2.76 -1.12
C GLU A 101 -11.57 -3.29 -1.91
N THR A 102 -10.44 -2.60 -1.81
CA THR A 102 -9.17 -3.08 -2.37
C THR A 102 -8.82 -4.46 -1.82
N GLU A 103 -8.87 -4.65 -0.49
CA GLU A 103 -8.58 -5.92 0.18
C GLU A 103 -9.52 -7.06 -0.25
N LYS A 104 -10.82 -6.79 -0.41
CA LYS A 104 -11.78 -7.78 -0.92
C LYS A 104 -11.43 -8.23 -2.34
N LEU A 105 -10.99 -7.30 -3.19
CA LEU A 105 -10.53 -7.62 -4.55
C LEU A 105 -9.26 -8.48 -4.52
N LEU A 106 -8.37 -8.30 -3.53
CA LEU A 106 -7.20 -9.18 -3.32
C LEU A 106 -7.63 -10.62 -2.95
N GLU A 107 -8.66 -10.77 -2.11
CA GLU A 107 -9.12 -12.08 -1.61
C GLU A 107 -9.84 -12.92 -2.67
N LYS A 108 -10.62 -12.28 -3.55
CA LYS A 108 -11.35 -12.97 -4.64
C LYS A 108 -10.44 -13.70 -5.64
N LYS A 109 -9.14 -13.37 -5.68
CA LYS A 109 -8.14 -14.04 -6.54
C LYS A 109 -7.55 -15.33 -5.95
N LYS A 110 -7.86 -15.68 -4.70
CA LYS A 110 -7.38 -16.94 -4.06
C LYS A 110 -8.14 -18.20 -4.51
N HIS A 111 -9.12 -18.07 -5.42
CA HIS A 111 -9.92 -19.15 -5.98
C HIS A 111 -9.86 -19.10 -7.50
#